data_AF-A7TDK1-F1
#
_entry.id   AF-A7TDK1-F1
#
_cell.length_a   1.000
_cell.length_b   1.000
_cell.length_c   1.000
_cell.angle_alpha   90.00
_cell.angle_beta   90.00
_cell.angle_gamma   90.00
#
_symmetry.space_group_name_H-M   'P 1'
#
loop_
_entity.id
_entity.type
_entity.pdbx_description
1 polymer ?
#
loop_
_entity_poly.entity_id
_entity_poly.type
_entity_poly.pdbx_seq_one_letter_code
_entity_poly.pdbx_strand_id
1 'polypeptide(L)'
;HGGWWRVDLGRTHVVDEVFIISRGDCCPERLAGLEVRVGDSLVNNGIENPMCGSKITTGPINKPIYCSPGLRGRYVVLYIPGVNNRLEICEVMV
;
A
#
# COMPACT_ATOMS: atom_id res chain seq x y z
N HIS A 1 -7.31 -15.61 -1.46
CA HIS A 1 -6.60 -14.41 -1.92
C HIS A 1 -6.66 -13.35 -0.82
N GLY A 2 -5.60 -12.55 -0.70
CA GLY A 2 -5.53 -11.44 0.27
C GLY A 2 -6.25 -10.19 -0.22
N GLY A 3 -6.57 -9.28 0.69
CA GLY A 3 -7.17 -7.99 0.37
C GLY A 3 -6.19 -7.04 -0.33
N TRP A 4 -6.68 -6.29 -1.32
CA TRP A 4 -5.92 -5.25 -1.99
C TRP A 4 -6.79 -4.02 -2.26
N TRP A 5 -6.15 -2.87 -2.39
CA TRP A 5 -6.72 -1.62 -2.85
C TRP A 5 -5.73 -0.95 -3.79
N ARG A 6 -6.21 -0.23 -4.82
CA ARG A 6 -5.37 0.44 -5.80
C ARG A 6 -5.92 1.82 -6.12
N VAL A 7 -5.02 2.78 -6.28
CA VAL A 7 -5.29 4.06 -6.93
C VAL A 7 -4.57 4.14 -8.27
N ASP A 8 -5.25 4.74 -9.25
CA ASP A 8 -4.69 5.15 -10.54
C ASP A 8 -4.43 6.65 -10.52
N LEU A 9 -3.16 7.05 -10.64
CA LEU A 9 -2.73 8.46 -10.63
C LEU A 9 -2.98 9.17 -11.98
N GLY A 10 -3.51 8.47 -12.99
CA GLY A 10 -3.80 8.97 -14.34
C GLY A 10 -2.58 8.94 -15.28
N ARG A 11 -1.37 9.13 -14.75
CA ARG A 11 -0.10 9.01 -15.48
C ARG A 11 1.02 8.53 -14.56
N THR A 12 2.19 8.22 -15.12
CA THR A 12 3.35 7.79 -14.33
C THR A 12 3.95 8.97 -13.56
N HIS A 13 4.10 8.80 -12.25
CA HIS A 13 4.77 9.73 -11.35
C HIS A 13 5.98 9.07 -10.69
N VAL A 14 6.91 9.88 -10.18
CA VAL A 14 7.86 9.42 -9.17
C VAL A 14 7.15 9.55 -7.83
N VAL A 15 7.00 8.44 -7.11
CA VAL A 15 6.40 8.36 -5.79
C VAL A 15 7.53 8.21 -4.78
N ASP A 16 7.71 9.22 -3.94
CA ASP A 16 8.75 9.26 -2.90
C ASP A 16 8.20 8.82 -1.53
N GLU A 17 6.89 9.01 -1.30
CA GLU A 17 6.24 8.72 -0.03
C GLU A 17 4.77 8.32 -0.27
N VAL A 18 4.26 7.40 0.56
CA VAL A 18 2.83 7.09 0.64
C VAL A 18 2.41 7.21 2.10
N PHE A 19 1.42 8.06 2.38
CA PHE A 19 0.89 8.23 3.73
C PHE A 19 -0.41 7.45 3.87
N ILE A 20 -0.43 6.51 4.80
CA ILE A 20 -1.59 5.66 5.07
C ILE A 20 -2.22 6.11 6.38
N ILE A 21 -3.56 6.24 6.38
CA ILE A 21 -4.36 6.52 7.57
C ILE A 21 -5.30 5.33 7.81
N SER A 22 -5.01 4.60 8.89
CA SER A 22 -5.83 3.47 9.37
C SER A 22 -6.99 3.92 10.26
N ARG A 23 -8.03 3.08 10.40
CA ARG A 23 -9.13 3.35 11.33
C ARG A 23 -8.61 3.24 12.77
N GLY A 24 -8.69 4.33 13.53
CA GLY A 24 -8.11 4.42 14.87
C GLY A 24 -8.98 3.87 16.00
N ASP A 25 -10.19 3.37 15.72
CA ASP A 25 -11.17 2.97 16.72
C ASP A 25 -11.11 1.48 17.10
N CYS A 26 -10.51 0.61 16.27
CA CYS A 26 -10.11 -0.75 16.65
C CYS A 26 -9.13 -1.38 15.66
N CYS A 27 -8.54 -2.50 16.08
CA CYS A 27 -8.03 -3.54 15.19
C CYS A 27 -6.79 -3.18 14.33
N PRO A 28 -5.80 -2.42 14.85
CA PRO A 28 -4.61 -2.04 14.09
C PRO A 28 -3.74 -3.22 13.62
N GLU A 29 -3.80 -4.34 14.33
CA GLU A 29 -3.10 -5.58 13.97
C GLU A 29 -3.50 -6.13 12.60
N ARG A 30 -4.66 -5.74 12.07
CA ARG A 30 -5.14 -6.20 10.76
C ARG A 30 -4.33 -5.68 9.59
N LEU A 31 -3.59 -4.56 9.77
CA LEU A 31 -2.67 -4.03 8.78
C LEU A 31 -1.27 -4.64 8.88
N ALA A 32 -1.05 -5.57 9.83
CA ALA A 32 0.17 -6.35 9.87
C ALA A 32 0.30 -7.13 8.55
N GLY A 33 1.44 -6.93 7.91
CA GLY A 33 1.72 -7.47 6.60
C GLY A 33 1.34 -6.57 5.42
N LEU A 34 0.90 -5.34 5.64
CA LEU A 34 0.62 -4.43 4.52
C LEU A 34 1.89 -4.13 3.71
N GLU A 35 1.75 -4.23 2.40
CA GLU A 35 2.75 -3.88 1.40
C GLU A 35 2.22 -2.72 0.56
N VAL A 36 3.07 -1.73 0.32
CA VAL A 36 2.83 -0.67 -0.68
C VAL A 36 3.60 -1.03 -1.93
N ARG A 37 2.97 -0.99 -3.09
CA ARG A 37 3.59 -1.33 -4.37
C ARG A 37 3.33 -0.24 -5.40
N VAL A 38 4.35 0.14 -6.15
CA VAL A 38 4.29 1.25 -7.11
C VAL A 38 4.85 0.80 -8.45
N GLY A 39 4.08 1.01 -9.52
CA GLY A 39 4.54 0.72 -10.87
C GLY A 39 3.47 0.95 -11.93
N ASP A 40 3.80 0.64 -13.18
CA ASP A 40 2.90 0.80 -14.33
C ASP A 40 2.17 -0.50 -14.73
N SER A 41 2.48 -1.63 -14.08
CA SER A 41 1.89 -2.94 -14.39
C SER A 41 0.53 -3.13 -13.70
N LEU A 42 -0.41 -3.75 -14.43
CA LEU A 42 -1.69 -4.23 -13.91
C LEU A 42 -1.71 -5.75 -13.67
N VAL A 43 -0.60 -6.45 -13.92
CA VAL A 43 -0.50 -7.89 -13.66
C VAL A 43 -0.83 -8.17 -12.20
N ASN A 44 -1.76 -9.11 -11.98
CA ASN A 44 -2.29 -9.43 -10.65
C ASN A 44 -2.78 -8.17 -9.88
N ASN A 45 -3.52 -7.29 -10.55
CA ASN A 45 -4.00 -5.99 -10.04
C ASN A 45 -2.88 -5.00 -9.67
N GLY A 46 -1.64 -5.23 -10.10
CA GLY A 46 -0.47 -4.44 -9.74
C GLY A 46 0.25 -4.93 -8.49
N ILE A 47 -0.13 -6.10 -7.95
CA ILE A 47 0.55 -6.76 -6.81
C ILE A 47 1.99 -7.19 -7.18
N GLU A 48 2.31 -7.31 -8.47
CA GLU A 48 3.68 -7.63 -8.91
C GLU A 48 4.57 -6.39 -9.10
N ASN A 49 4.04 -5.18 -8.91
CA ASN A 49 4.86 -3.97 -8.95
C ASN A 49 5.89 -3.95 -7.80
N PRO A 50 7.04 -3.26 -7.97
CA PRO A 50 8.04 -3.08 -6.92
C PRO A 50 7.44 -2.58 -5.60
N MET A 51 7.94 -3.12 -4.49
CA MET A 51 7.53 -2.70 -3.15
C MET A 51 8.20 -1.37 -2.78
N CYS A 52 7.40 -0.42 -2.30
CA CYS A 52 7.87 0.79 -1.66
C CYS A 52 8.13 0.53 -0.17
N GLY A 53 9.33 0.90 0.29
CA GLY A 53 9.72 0.77 1.68
C GLY A 53 9.77 -0.70 2.16
N SER A 54 9.24 -0.95 3.35
CA SER A 54 9.21 -2.27 3.98
C SER A 54 7.78 -2.66 4.36
N LYS A 55 7.53 -3.96 4.45
CA LYS A 55 6.27 -4.51 4.95
C LYS A 55 5.97 -3.98 6.36
N ILE A 56 4.72 -3.59 6.59
CA ILE A 56 4.29 -3.13 7.90
C ILE A 56 4.17 -4.32 8.85
N THR A 57 4.72 -4.21 10.05
CA THR A 57 4.75 -5.33 11.00
C THR A 57 3.82 -5.16 12.20
N THR A 58 3.45 -3.92 12.56
CA THR A 58 2.66 -3.64 13.77
C THR A 58 1.83 -2.36 13.67
N GLY A 59 0.67 -2.35 14.34
CA GLY A 59 0.01 -1.15 14.84
C GLY A 59 -0.67 -0.25 13.80
N PRO A 60 -1.47 0.74 14.25
CA PRO A 60 -2.22 1.59 13.33
C PRO A 60 -1.22 2.39 12.50
N ILE A 61 -1.43 2.37 11.19
CA ILE A 61 -0.59 3.12 10.27
C ILE A 61 -1.20 4.51 10.16
N ASN A 62 -0.61 5.44 10.90
CA ASN A 62 -0.70 6.87 10.66
C ASN A 62 0.72 7.38 10.44
N LYS A 63 1.42 6.77 9.47
CA LYS A 63 2.84 6.98 9.24
C LYS A 63 3.15 7.01 7.74
N PRO A 64 4.17 7.78 7.35
CA PRO A 64 4.68 7.73 6.00
C PRO A 64 5.42 6.43 5.71
N ILE A 65 5.26 5.93 4.49
CA ILE A 65 6.04 4.85 3.91
C ILE A 65 6.89 5.47 2.81
N TYR A 66 8.19 5.56 3.07
CA TYR A 66 9.15 6.16 2.15
C TYR A 66 9.58 5.17 1.07
N CYS A 67 9.55 5.61 -0.18
CA CYS A 67 10.12 4.91 -1.32
C CYS A 67 11.53 5.46 -1.55
N SER A 68 12.56 4.71 -1.13
CA SER A 68 13.95 5.16 -1.21
C SER A 68 14.80 4.15 -2.00
N PRO A 69 15.20 4.46 -3.26
CA PRO A 69 14.87 5.67 -4.02
C PRO A 69 13.39 5.72 -4.44
N GLY A 70 12.92 6.90 -4.85
CA GLY A 70 11.56 7.10 -5.35
C GLY A 70 11.22 6.12 -6.47
N LEU A 71 10.01 5.54 -6.42
CA LEU A 71 9.57 4.55 -7.39
C LEU A 71 8.74 5.21 -8.50
N ARG A 72 8.98 4.80 -9.74
CA ARG A 72 8.21 5.29 -10.90
C ARG A 72 7.00 4.41 -11.13
N GLY A 73 5.81 4.99 -11.11
CA GLY A 73 4.57 4.26 -11.42
C GLY A 73 3.34 5.14 -11.55
N ARG A 74 2.36 4.65 -12.31
CA ARG A 74 1.00 5.19 -12.41
C ARG A 74 0.07 4.60 -11.35
N TYR A 75 0.35 3.39 -10.87
CA TYR A 75 -0.49 2.69 -9.91
C TYR A 75 0.21 2.58 -8.56
N VAL A 76 -0.53 2.89 -7.51
CA VAL A 76 -0.14 2.58 -6.12
C VAL A 76 -1.11 1.53 -5.59
N VAL A 77 -0.57 0.42 -5.11
CA VAL A 77 -1.33 -0.73 -4.61
C VAL A 77 -0.99 -0.97 -3.16
N LEU A 78 -2.03 -1.04 -2.33
CA LEU A 78 -1.99 -1.52 -0.96
C LEU A 78 -2.41 -2.98 -0.95
N TYR A 79 -1.54 -3.87 -0.46
CA TYR A 79 -1.77 -5.31 -0.50
C TYR A 79 -1.42 -5.98 0.82
N ILE A 80 -2.32 -6.82 1.35
CA ILE A 80 -2.03 -7.67 2.50
C ILE A 80 -2.05 -9.13 2.04
N PRO A 81 -0.89 -9.81 1.97
CA PRO A 81 -0.83 -11.23 1.63
C PRO A 81 -1.45 -12.09 2.73
N GLY A 82 -2.06 -13.21 2.34
CA GLY A 82 -2.70 -14.17 3.25
C GLY A 82 -4.17 -14.44 2.93
N VAL A 83 -4.72 -15.53 3.47
CA VAL A 83 -6.14 -15.89 3.31
C VAL A 83 -6.90 -15.31 4.50
N ASN A 84 -8.04 -14.64 4.25
CA ASN A 84 -8.90 -13.95 5.23
C ASN A 84 -8.37 -12.62 5.80
N ASN A 85 -7.26 -12.08 5.30
CA ASN A 85 -6.83 -10.73 5.64
C ASN A 85 -7.68 -9.69 4.89
N ARG A 86 -8.46 -8.91 5.64
CA ARG A 86 -9.25 -7.79 5.12
C ARG A 86 -8.44 -6.51 5.18
N LEU A 87 -8.47 -5.75 4.09
CA LEU A 87 -7.87 -4.44 4.02
C LEU A 87 -8.91 -3.39 4.45
N GLU A 88 -8.71 -2.81 5.63
CA GLU A 88 -9.59 -1.78 6.21
C GLU A 88 -8.77 -0.49 6.37
N ILE A 89 -9.00 0.47 5.47
CA ILE A 89 -8.26 1.73 5.36
C ILE A 89 -9.27 2.87 5.27
N CYS A 90 -8.95 4.01 5.88
CA CYS A 90 -9.80 5.20 5.81
C CYS A 90 -9.40 6.11 4.67
N GLU A 91 -8.10 6.41 4.58
CA GLU A 91 -7.58 7.38 3.63
C GLU A 91 -6.15 7.00 3.23
N VAL A 92 -5.81 7.30 1.98
CA VAL A 92 -4.48 7.08 1.40
C VAL A 92 -4.10 8.35 0.66
N MET A 93 -2.95 8.92 1.02
CA MET A 93 -2.36 10.07 0.32
C MET A 93 -1.06 9.63 -0.37
N VAL A 94 -0.91 10.05 -1.62
CA VAL A 94 0.21 9.71 -2.52
C VAL A 94 0.80 11.00 -3.07
#